data_AF-A0AAJ0UNA5-F1
#
_entry.id   AF-A0AAJ0UNA5-F1
#
_cell.length_a   1.000
_cell.length_b   1.000
_cell.length_c   1.000
_cell.angle_alpha   90.00
_cell.angle_beta   90.00
_cell.angle_gamma   90.00
#
_symmetry.space_group_name_H-M   'P 1'
#
loop_
_entity.id
_entity.type
_entity.pdbx_description
1 polymer ?
#
loop_
_entity_poly.entity_id
_entity_poly.type
_entity_poly.pdbx_seq_one_letter_code
_entity_poly.pdbx_strand_id
1 'polypeptide(L)'
;SLSLSYARNRRTTAHYLKRGMKIFCYGLAITAITLAAFPQSAIWFGVLHCIGVSIILAIPLLQYRRLNLLLGLAFIIAGSCLAAFTFGFPWLLWLGFQPAAFYTFDYVPLLPWFGVVLVGLFLGKVLCANRKQKQRKQLPYTGQLCWLGRHSLLIYLIHQPILVGLLLFAFGGM
;
A
#
# COMPACT_ATOMS: atom_id res chain seq x y z
N SER A 1 -10.62 12.12 -32.29
CA SER A 1 -11.97 12.40 -31.77
C SER A 1 -11.98 12.31 -30.24
N LEU A 2 -12.79 13.13 -29.57
CA LEU A 2 -12.98 13.08 -28.10
C LEU A 2 -13.40 11.68 -27.62
N SER A 3 -14.12 10.93 -28.45
CA SER A 3 -14.54 9.54 -28.19
C SER A 3 -13.36 8.56 -28.06
N LEU A 4 -12.28 8.71 -28.84
CA LEU A 4 -11.09 7.85 -28.75
C LEU A 4 -10.24 8.15 -27.51
N SER A 5 -10.13 9.43 -27.11
CA SER A 5 -9.42 9.81 -25.89
C SER A 5 -10.17 9.34 -24.63
N TYR A 6 -11.50 9.47 -24.64
CA TYR A 6 -12.36 9.00 -23.55
C TYR A 6 -12.32 7.47 -23.42
N ALA A 7 -12.42 6.73 -24.53
CA ALA A 7 -12.34 5.27 -24.53
C ALA A 7 -10.97 4.76 -24.02
N ARG A 8 -9.88 5.45 -24.39
CA ARG A 8 -8.53 5.12 -23.88
C ARG A 8 -8.41 5.33 -22.38
N ASN A 9 -8.94 6.44 -21.87
CA ASN A 9 -8.89 6.77 -20.43
C ASN A 9 -9.76 5.80 -19.60
N ARG A 10 -10.95 5.45 -20.08
CA ARG A 10 -11.85 4.49 -19.42
C ARG A 10 -11.24 3.09 -19.36
N ARG A 11 -10.56 2.66 -20.43
CA ARG A 11 -9.86 1.37 -20.49
C ARG A 11 -8.70 1.30 -19.50
N THR A 12 -7.95 2.39 -19.32
CA THR A 12 -6.89 2.47 -18.30
C THR A 12 -7.45 2.50 -16.88
N THR A 13 -8.54 3.23 -16.63
CA THR A 13 -9.20 3.27 -15.31
C THR A 13 -9.72 1.89 -14.89
N ALA A 14 -10.44 1.20 -15.79
CA ALA A 14 -10.94 -0.15 -15.52
C ALA A 14 -9.81 -1.16 -15.25
N HIS A 15 -8.68 -1.03 -15.96
CA HIS A 15 -7.51 -1.87 -15.72
C HIS A 15 -6.91 -1.67 -14.32
N TYR A 16 -6.72 -0.42 -13.88
CA TYR A 16 -6.20 -0.13 -12.54
C TYR A 16 -7.20 -0.53 -11.44
N LEU A 17 -8.50 -0.29 -11.66
CA LEU A 17 -9.55 -0.71 -10.73
C LEU A 17 -9.57 -2.23 -10.55
N LYS A 18 -9.55 -2.99 -11.66
CA LYS A 18 -9.47 -4.46 -11.61
C LYS A 18 -8.23 -4.94 -10.88
N ARG A 19 -7.07 -4.29 -11.10
CA ARG A 19 -5.84 -4.62 -10.39
C ARG A 19 -5.93 -4.34 -8.89
N GLY A 20 -6.45 -3.16 -8.50
CA GLY A 20 -6.65 -2.79 -7.10
C GLY A 20 -7.61 -3.76 -6.39
N MET A 21 -8.74 -4.07 -7.02
CA MET A 21 -9.68 -5.08 -6.51
C MET A 21 -9.03 -6.45 -6.36
N LYS A 22 -8.24 -6.91 -7.33
CA LYS A 22 -7.55 -8.21 -7.25
C LYS A 22 -6.62 -8.28 -6.04
N ILE A 23 -5.83 -7.23 -5.81
CA ILE A 23 -4.91 -7.15 -4.67
C ILE A 23 -5.67 -7.10 -3.35
N PHE A 24 -6.76 -6.33 -3.30
CA PHE A 24 -7.63 -6.28 -2.14
C PHE A 24 -8.24 -7.66 -1.81
N CYS A 25 -8.71 -8.39 -2.82
CA CYS A 25 -9.21 -9.77 -2.65
C CYS A 25 -8.13 -10.72 -2.14
N TYR A 26 -6.87 -10.58 -2.57
CA TYR A 26 -5.77 -11.34 -1.98
C TYR A 26 -5.56 -11.00 -0.50
N GLY A 27 -5.71 -9.72 -0.12
CA GLY A 27 -5.75 -9.31 1.28
C GLY A 27 -6.82 -10.05 2.07
N LEU A 28 -8.06 -10.03 1.59
CA LEU A 28 -9.18 -10.71 2.26
C LEU A 28 -8.97 -12.22 2.40
N ALA A 29 -8.39 -12.86 1.38
CA ALA A 29 -8.04 -14.27 1.44
C ALA A 29 -7.01 -14.55 2.54
N ILE A 30 -5.97 -13.71 2.66
CA ILE A 30 -4.99 -13.81 3.75
C ILE A 30 -5.65 -13.57 5.11
N THR A 31 -6.56 -12.60 5.22
CA THR A 31 -7.32 -12.39 6.46
C THR A 31 -8.12 -13.64 6.84
N ALA A 32 -8.80 -14.28 5.91
CA ALA A 32 -9.55 -15.51 6.18
C ALA A 32 -8.64 -16.66 6.64
N ILE A 33 -7.50 -16.86 5.97
CA ILE A 33 -6.51 -17.89 6.33
C ILE A 33 -5.92 -17.61 7.71
N THR A 34 -5.52 -16.36 7.98
CA THR A 34 -4.92 -15.99 9.27
C THR A 34 -5.93 -16.00 10.40
N LEU A 35 -7.20 -15.67 10.16
CA LEU A 35 -8.26 -15.81 11.14
C LEU A 35 -8.50 -17.28 11.52
N ALA A 36 -8.41 -18.19 10.56
CA ALA A 36 -8.56 -19.64 10.80
C ALA A 36 -7.35 -20.24 11.53
N ALA A 37 -6.13 -19.81 11.19
CA ALA A 37 -4.89 -20.34 11.78
C ALA A 37 -4.52 -19.67 13.13
N PHE A 38 -4.71 -18.36 13.24
CA PHE A 38 -4.29 -17.53 14.38
C PHE A 38 -5.35 -16.48 14.73
N PRO A 39 -6.46 -16.87 15.39
CA PRO A 39 -7.60 -15.98 15.63
C PRO A 39 -7.26 -14.72 16.45
N GLN A 40 -6.28 -14.83 17.35
CA GLN A 40 -5.89 -13.74 18.27
C GLN A 40 -5.05 -12.64 17.60
N SER A 41 -4.43 -12.92 16.45
CA SER A 41 -3.50 -12.01 15.74
C SER A 41 -3.85 -11.89 14.25
N ALA A 42 -5.13 -12.09 13.93
CA ALA A 42 -5.65 -12.06 12.58
C ALA A 42 -5.39 -10.71 11.89
N ILE A 43 -5.04 -10.77 10.59
CA ILE A 43 -4.71 -9.59 9.80
C ILE A 43 -6.00 -8.87 9.39
N TRP A 44 -6.47 -7.94 10.23
CA TRP A 44 -7.69 -7.16 9.96
C TRP A 44 -7.52 -6.14 8.83
N PHE A 45 -6.38 -5.43 8.80
CA PHE A 45 -6.10 -4.44 7.76
C PHE A 45 -4.58 -4.34 7.49
N GLY A 46 -4.08 -5.32 6.73
CA GLY A 46 -2.67 -5.41 6.35
C GLY A 46 -2.29 -4.62 5.08
N VAL A 47 -1.03 -4.73 4.68
CA VAL A 47 -0.40 -4.11 3.51
C VAL A 47 -1.21 -4.32 2.23
N LEU A 48 -1.72 -5.54 1.98
CA LEU A 48 -2.47 -5.82 0.75
C LEU A 48 -3.78 -5.04 0.67
N HIS A 49 -4.49 -4.91 1.79
CA HIS A 49 -5.70 -4.10 1.85
C HIS A 49 -5.37 -2.64 1.57
N CYS A 50 -4.34 -2.11 2.25
CA CYS A 50 -3.88 -0.74 2.05
C CYS A 50 -3.47 -0.48 0.60
N ILE A 51 -2.69 -1.36 -0.03
CA ILE A 51 -2.29 -1.22 -1.45
C ILE A 51 -3.51 -1.27 -2.37
N GLY A 52 -4.41 -2.24 -2.17
CA GLY A 52 -5.62 -2.39 -2.97
C GLY A 52 -6.49 -1.13 -2.92
N VAL A 53 -6.81 -0.66 -1.70
CA VAL A 53 -7.59 0.56 -1.47
C VAL A 53 -6.87 1.79 -2.02
N SER A 54 -5.57 1.92 -1.78
CA SER A 54 -4.77 3.04 -2.28
C SER A 54 -4.76 3.12 -3.80
N ILE A 55 -4.67 1.98 -4.51
CA ILE A 55 -4.74 1.96 -5.97
C ILE A 55 -6.10 2.48 -6.44
N ILE A 56 -7.20 2.01 -5.83
CA ILE A 56 -8.57 2.40 -6.20
C ILE A 56 -8.79 3.90 -5.95
N LEU A 57 -8.43 4.38 -4.75
CA LEU A 57 -8.56 5.79 -4.37
C LEU A 57 -7.65 6.72 -5.18
N ALA A 58 -6.49 6.24 -5.63
CA ALA A 58 -5.58 7.02 -6.44
C ALA A 58 -6.14 7.34 -7.83
N ILE A 59 -7.02 6.51 -8.39
CA ILE A 59 -7.56 6.66 -9.77
C ILE A 59 -8.09 8.08 -10.05
N PRO A 60 -9.05 8.64 -9.30
CA PRO A 60 -9.55 10.00 -9.54
C PRO A 60 -8.46 11.07 -9.33
N LEU A 61 -7.52 10.81 -8.42
CA LEU A 61 -6.41 11.70 -8.07
C LEU A 61 -5.27 11.67 -9.11
N LEU A 62 -5.27 10.72 -10.06
CA LEU A 62 -4.27 10.66 -11.13
C LEU A 62 -4.30 11.87 -12.05
N GLN A 63 -5.34 12.70 -12.05
CA GLN A 63 -5.41 13.90 -12.90
C GLN A 63 -4.80 15.14 -12.21
N TYR A 64 -4.82 15.21 -10.88
CA TYR A 64 -4.51 16.44 -10.14
C TYR A 64 -3.12 16.41 -9.50
N ARG A 65 -2.11 16.98 -10.16
CA ARG A 65 -0.72 16.95 -9.66
C ARG A 65 -0.56 17.61 -8.28
N ARG A 66 -0.94 18.89 -8.13
CA ARG A 66 -0.73 19.65 -6.88
C ARG A 66 -1.60 19.12 -5.73
N LEU A 67 -2.82 18.69 -6.05
CA LEU A 67 -3.75 18.14 -5.06
C LEU A 67 -3.18 16.88 -4.40
N ASN A 68 -2.48 16.02 -5.15
CA ASN A 68 -1.85 14.83 -4.60
C ASN A 68 -0.80 15.16 -3.53
N LEU A 69 -0.04 16.24 -3.70
CA LEU A 69 0.95 16.66 -2.70
C LEU A 69 0.27 17.20 -1.44
N LEU A 70 -0.73 18.08 -1.62
CA LEU A 70 -1.47 18.68 -0.50
C LEU A 70 -2.22 17.63 0.31
N LEU A 71 -2.98 16.76 -0.35
CA LEU A 71 -3.65 15.63 0.29
C LEU A 71 -2.63 14.66 0.87
N GLY A 72 -1.54 14.37 0.16
CA GLY A 72 -0.48 13.49 0.66
C GLY A 72 0.08 13.95 2.01
N LEU A 73 0.46 15.22 2.10
CA LEU A 73 0.93 15.83 3.34
C LEU A 73 -0.15 15.87 4.42
N ALA A 74 -1.39 16.23 4.06
CA ALA A 74 -2.50 16.27 5.02
C ALA A 74 -2.78 14.89 5.64
N PHE A 75 -2.78 13.82 4.83
CA PHE A 75 -2.97 12.44 5.30
C PHE A 75 -1.79 11.98 6.17
N ILE A 76 -0.56 12.38 5.85
CA ILE A 76 0.61 12.05 6.68
C ILE A 76 0.52 12.76 8.04
N ILE A 77 0.27 14.07 8.06
CA ILE A 77 0.14 14.84 9.29
C ILE A 77 -1.02 14.33 10.14
N ALA A 78 -2.17 14.07 9.52
CA ALA A 78 -3.34 13.51 10.20
C ALA A 78 -3.03 12.14 10.81
N GLY A 79 -2.36 11.24 10.07
CA GLY A 79 -1.96 9.93 10.58
C GLY A 79 -0.96 10.02 11.73
N SER A 80 0.04 10.89 11.64
CA SER A 80 1.01 11.11 12.72
C SER A 80 0.36 11.70 13.97
N CYS A 81 -0.60 12.62 13.81
CA CYS A 81 -1.37 13.17 14.92
C CYS A 81 -2.25 12.07 15.55
N LEU A 82 -2.91 11.27 14.72
CA LEU A 82 -3.78 10.18 15.16
C LEU A 82 -3.02 9.12 15.95
N ALA A 83 -1.76 8.84 15.59
CA ALA A 83 -0.90 7.91 16.31
C ALA A 83 -0.60 8.34 17.75
N ALA A 84 -0.79 9.61 18.11
CA ALA A 84 -0.67 10.09 19.48
C ALA A 84 -1.91 9.79 20.35
N PHE A 85 -3.01 9.34 19.74
CA PHE A 85 -4.27 9.06 20.42
C PHE A 85 -4.63 7.58 20.32
N THR A 86 -5.26 7.07 21.38
CA THR A 86 -5.85 5.73 21.38
C THR A 86 -7.37 5.84 21.42
N PHE A 87 -8.05 4.90 20.76
CA PHE A 87 -9.49 4.94 20.59
C PHE A 87 -10.15 3.68 21.14
N GLY A 88 -11.27 3.81 21.83
CA GLY A 88 -12.00 2.69 22.43
C GLY A 88 -12.80 1.83 21.44
N PHE A 89 -12.65 2.04 20.12
CA PHE A 89 -13.48 1.41 19.10
C PHE A 89 -12.66 0.81 17.94
N PRO A 90 -13.01 -0.40 17.46
CA PRO A 90 -12.23 -1.09 16.42
C PRO A 90 -12.70 -0.80 14.97
N TRP A 91 -13.88 -0.21 14.77
CA TRP A 91 -14.47 -0.08 13.42
C TRP A 91 -13.70 0.86 12.47
N LEU A 92 -12.85 1.75 13.01
CA LEU A 92 -12.01 2.70 12.25
C LEU A 92 -10.54 2.26 12.18
N LEU A 93 -10.22 1.01 12.52
CA LEU A 93 -8.87 0.44 12.39
C LEU A 93 -8.31 0.61 10.98
N TRP A 94 -9.13 0.37 9.95
CA TRP A 94 -8.71 0.52 8.55
C TRP A 94 -8.27 1.95 8.19
N LEU A 95 -8.79 2.95 8.90
CA LEU A 95 -8.44 4.35 8.68
C LEU A 95 -7.20 4.77 9.48
N GLY A 96 -6.92 4.12 10.62
CA GLY A 96 -5.79 4.40 11.50
C GLY A 96 -6.14 4.61 12.96
N PHE A 97 -7.41 4.51 13.34
CA PHE A 97 -7.85 4.69 14.73
C PHE A 97 -7.59 3.40 15.50
N GLN A 98 -6.48 3.37 16.23
CA GLN A 98 -6.00 2.18 16.91
C GLN A 98 -6.43 2.14 18.40
N PRO A 99 -7.00 1.02 18.88
CA PRO A 99 -7.18 0.76 20.30
C PRO A 99 -5.87 0.46 21.03
N ALA A 100 -5.81 0.82 22.32
CA ALA A 100 -4.60 0.71 23.14
C ALA A 100 -4.01 -0.71 23.23
N ALA A 101 -4.84 -1.76 23.16
CA ALA A 101 -4.43 -3.17 23.25
C ALA A 101 -4.50 -3.91 21.91
N PHE A 102 -4.45 -3.21 20.78
CA PHE A 102 -4.57 -3.84 19.47
C PHE A 102 -3.24 -4.41 18.97
N TYR A 103 -3.21 -5.71 18.69
CA TYR A 103 -2.07 -6.41 18.10
C TYR A 103 -2.51 -7.29 16.92
N THR A 104 -1.72 -7.28 15.84
CA THR A 104 -1.90 -8.12 14.65
C THR A 104 -0.54 -8.30 13.98
N PHE A 105 -0.38 -9.38 13.21
CA PHE A 105 0.86 -9.65 12.48
C PHE A 105 1.21 -8.60 11.41
N ASP A 106 0.19 -7.95 10.85
CA ASP A 106 0.37 -6.91 9.86
C ASP A 106 -0.73 -5.85 9.99
N TYR A 107 -0.33 -4.63 10.32
CA TYR A 107 -1.21 -3.48 10.43
C TYR A 107 -0.66 -2.30 9.65
N VAL A 108 -1.32 -1.97 8.55
CA VAL A 108 -0.95 -0.84 7.69
C VAL A 108 -2.22 -0.04 7.41
N PRO A 109 -2.61 0.87 8.32
CA PRO A 109 -3.80 1.68 8.16
C PRO A 109 -3.73 2.62 6.96
N LEU A 110 -4.87 3.15 6.52
CA LEU A 110 -4.90 4.08 5.40
C LEU A 110 -4.14 5.40 5.72
N LEU A 111 -4.29 5.92 6.94
CA LEU A 111 -3.47 7.03 7.44
C LEU A 111 -2.28 6.47 8.23
N PRO A 112 -1.03 6.89 7.96
CA PRO A 112 -0.57 7.91 7.02
C PRO A 112 -0.22 7.36 5.60
N TRP A 113 -0.30 6.05 5.41
CA TRP A 113 0.32 5.35 4.28
C TRP A 113 -0.22 5.75 2.90
N PHE A 114 -1.52 6.02 2.79
CA PHE A 114 -2.09 6.57 1.56
C PHE A 114 -1.49 7.94 1.22
N GLY A 115 -1.17 8.75 2.24
CA GLY A 115 -0.50 10.02 2.04
C GLY A 115 0.88 9.85 1.39
N VAL A 116 1.65 8.84 1.82
CA VAL A 116 2.93 8.47 1.20
C VAL A 116 2.74 8.05 -0.27
N VAL A 117 1.69 7.28 -0.57
CA VAL A 117 1.35 6.91 -1.95
C VAL A 117 1.07 8.14 -2.82
N LEU A 118 0.32 9.12 -2.30
CA LEU A 118 0.01 10.37 -3.03
C LEU A 118 1.25 11.24 -3.26
N VAL A 119 2.14 11.36 -2.27
CA VAL A 119 3.44 12.03 -2.43
C VAL A 119 4.28 11.32 -3.50
N GLY A 120 4.30 9.98 -3.49
CA GLY A 120 4.95 9.17 -4.51
C GLY A 120 4.39 9.42 -5.93
N LEU A 121 3.06 9.53 -6.07
CA LEU A 121 2.41 9.88 -7.34
C LEU A 121 2.79 11.29 -7.82
N PHE A 122 2.89 12.26 -6.91
CA PHE A 122 3.34 13.61 -7.23
C PHE A 122 4.79 13.59 -7.72
N LEU A 123 5.70 12.96 -6.96
CA LEU A 123 7.12 12.85 -7.31
C LEU A 123 7.30 12.13 -8.65
N GLY A 124 6.59 11.02 -8.87
CA GLY A 124 6.61 10.29 -10.13
C GLY A 124 6.22 11.18 -11.31
N LYS A 125 5.16 11.98 -11.17
CA LYS A 125 4.77 12.96 -12.20
C LYS A 125 5.80 14.06 -12.40
N VAL A 126 6.40 14.61 -11.35
CA VAL A 126 7.41 15.68 -11.47
C VAL A 126 8.67 15.16 -12.16
N LEU A 127 9.18 14.02 -11.72
CA LEU A 127 10.38 13.39 -12.26
C LEU A 127 10.17 12.91 -13.71
N CYS A 128 8.98 12.38 -14.03
CA CYS A 128 8.67 11.94 -15.40
C CYS A 128 8.27 13.10 -16.32
N ALA A 129 7.61 14.15 -15.84
CA ALA A 129 7.22 15.29 -16.67
C ALA A 129 8.42 16.10 -17.17
N ASN A 130 9.48 16.21 -16.36
CA ASN A 130 10.74 16.85 -16.75
C ASN A 130 11.62 15.94 -17.63
N ARG A 131 11.32 14.64 -17.72
CA ARG A 131 12.01 13.66 -18.58
C ARG A 131 11.37 13.54 -19.97
N LYS A 132 10.86 14.63 -20.54
CA LYS A 132 10.58 14.64 -21.99
C LYS A 132 11.92 14.48 -22.73
N GLN A 133 12.15 13.27 -23.22
CA GLN A 133 12.94 12.92 -24.39
C GLN A 133 14.48 12.93 -24.32
N LYS A 134 15.15 13.57 -23.33
CA LYS A 134 16.62 13.52 -23.25
C LYS A 134 17.13 12.49 -22.24
N GLN A 135 17.57 11.36 -22.78
CA GLN A 135 18.38 10.32 -22.16
C GLN A 135 17.71 9.54 -21.02
N ARG A 136 17.19 8.37 -21.41
CA ARG A 136 17.16 7.14 -20.61
C ARG A 136 18.62 6.71 -20.29
N LYS A 137 19.39 7.56 -19.62
CA LYS A 137 20.61 7.14 -18.95
C LYS A 137 20.15 6.21 -17.85
N GLN A 138 20.33 4.91 -18.10
CA GLN A 138 20.15 3.87 -17.10
C GLN A 138 21.08 4.26 -15.94
N LEU A 139 20.51 4.72 -14.84
CA LEU A 139 21.30 4.84 -13.62
C LEU A 139 21.77 3.42 -13.27
N PRO A 140 23.05 3.22 -12.92
CA PRO A 140 23.68 1.90 -12.83
C PRO A 140 22.95 0.93 -11.89
N TYR A 141 22.19 1.44 -10.92
CA TYR A 141 21.45 0.64 -9.93
C TYR A 141 19.95 0.46 -10.23
N THR A 142 19.44 0.93 -11.37
CA THR A 142 17.99 0.84 -11.68
C THR A 142 17.52 -0.58 -11.97
N GLY A 143 18.38 -1.46 -12.49
CA GLY A 143 18.00 -2.84 -12.83
C GLY A 143 17.67 -3.67 -11.60
N GLN A 144 18.57 -3.67 -10.62
CA GLN A 144 18.45 -4.39 -9.35
C GLN A 144 17.31 -3.81 -8.49
N LEU A 145 17.22 -2.48 -8.40
CA LEU A 145 16.14 -1.82 -7.65
C LEU A 145 14.75 -2.07 -8.28
N CYS A 146 14.67 -2.11 -9.62
CA CYS A 146 13.45 -2.52 -10.31
C CYS A 146 13.12 -4.01 -10.07
N TRP A 147 14.11 -4.89 -9.97
CA TRP A 147 13.89 -6.31 -9.71
C TRP A 147 13.35 -6.55 -8.29
N LEU A 148 13.95 -5.90 -7.29
CA LEU A 148 13.46 -5.89 -5.91
C LEU A 148 12.03 -5.36 -5.82
N GLY A 149 11.73 -4.25 -6.51
CA GLY A 149 10.37 -3.71 -6.56
C GLY A 149 9.35 -4.67 -7.17
N ARG A 150 9.71 -5.40 -8.24
CA ARG A 150 8.82 -6.38 -8.91
C ARG A 150 8.52 -7.62 -8.07
N HIS A 151 9.44 -8.04 -7.22
CA HIS A 151 9.28 -9.22 -6.35
C HIS A 151 8.97 -8.86 -4.89
N SER A 152 8.81 -7.56 -4.58
CA SER A 152 8.60 -7.05 -3.22
C SER A 152 7.47 -7.76 -2.47
N LEU A 153 6.35 -8.05 -3.14
CA LEU A 153 5.22 -8.75 -2.53
C LEU A 153 5.53 -10.22 -2.19
N LEU A 154 6.31 -10.90 -3.03
CA LEU A 154 6.73 -12.28 -2.79
C LEU A 154 7.76 -12.34 -1.65
N ILE A 155 8.72 -11.41 -1.65
CA ILE A 155 9.69 -11.25 -0.55
C ILE A 155 8.94 -10.95 0.75
N TYR A 156 7.95 -10.06 0.72
CA TYR A 156 7.10 -9.73 1.86
C TYR A 156 6.28 -10.94 2.34
N LEU A 157 5.78 -11.80 1.46
CA LEU A 157 5.01 -12.97 1.92
C LEU A 157 5.91 -14.05 2.54
N ILE A 158 7.12 -14.23 2.00
CA ILE A 158 8.06 -15.28 2.43
C ILE A 158 8.82 -14.89 3.71
N HIS A 159 9.08 -13.60 3.94
CA HIS A 159 9.89 -13.21 5.10
C HIS A 159 9.19 -13.52 6.45
N GLN A 160 7.85 -13.41 6.53
CA GLN A 160 7.11 -13.67 7.78
C GLN A 160 7.30 -15.14 8.26
N PRO A 161 7.02 -16.18 7.44
CA PRO A 161 7.29 -17.57 7.81
C PRO A 161 8.76 -17.87 8.13
N ILE A 162 9.69 -17.28 7.36
CA ILE A 162 11.13 -17.50 7.59
C ILE A 162 11.54 -16.95 8.95
N LEU A 163 11.11 -15.74 9.31
CA LEU A 163 11.43 -15.15 10.60
C LEU A 163 10.85 -15.97 11.75
N VAL A 164 9.59 -16.41 11.63
CA VAL A 164 8.95 -17.28 12.64
C VAL A 164 9.69 -18.61 12.76
N GLY A 165 10.04 -19.24 11.63
CA GLY A 165 10.79 -20.51 11.61
C GLY A 165 12.18 -20.38 12.22
N LEU A 166 12.88 -19.28 11.96
CA LEU A 166 14.21 -19.01 12.53
C LEU A 166 14.12 -18.73 14.03
N LEU A 167 13.10 -17.99 14.48
CA LEU A 167 12.84 -17.76 15.91
C LEU A 167 12.52 -19.07 16.64
N LEU A 168 11.67 -19.93 16.05
CA LEU A 168 11.38 -21.25 16.59
C LEU A 168 12.61 -22.14 16.64
N PHE A 169 13.49 -22.09 15.63
CA PHE A 169 14.75 -22.83 15.65
C PHE A 169 15.70 -22.33 16.74
N ALA A 170 15.80 -21.00 16.92
CA ALA A 170 16.71 -20.40 17.89
C ALA A 170 16.24 -20.56 19.36
N PHE A 171 14.93 -20.50 19.63
CA PHE A 171 14.36 -20.53 20.98
C PHE A 171 13.65 -21.85 21.33
N GLY A 172 13.25 -22.65 20.35
CA GLY A 172 12.57 -23.94 20.54
C GLY A 172 13.53 -25.13 20.70
N GLY A 173 14.84 -24.88 20.73
CA GLY A 173 15.88 -25.86 21.06
C GLY A 173 16.28 -25.91 22.54
N MET A 174 15.53 -25.24 23.43
CA MET A 174 15.67 -25.33 24.89
C MET A 174 14.59 -26.23 25.49
#